data_AF-A0A521NTS2-F1
#
_entry.id   AF-A0A521NTS2-F1
#
_cell.length_a   1.000
_cell.length_b   1.000
_cell.length_c   1.000
_cell.angle_alpha   90.00
_cell.angle_beta   90.00
_cell.angle_gamma   90.00
#
_symmetry.space_group_name_H-M   'P 1'
#
loop_
_entity.id
_entity.type
_entity.pdbx_description
1 polymer ?
#
loop_
_entity_poly.entity_id
_entity_poly.type
_entity_poly.pdbx_seq_one_letter_code
_entity_poly.pdbx_strand_id
1 'polypeptide(L)'
;MKKLLFMAATCMVVTIVSCVKTATNDQAGGKANIHVHLTDAPGLFDEVNIDIKEVQVKLTADDSDTGWQSINLVRPGVYNLLDFRNGADTLLGSLSVPAGPVNQLRLVLGSNNSVVVEGISFPLQTPSAQQSGLKLLINTTLSAGIDYHFTMDFDAARSIVQTGNGRFILKPVIRIFTEATTGAIKGSVDPAASKAWVYAIANQADTITSSPADTLTGGFLLQGIPAGASYKVAIHATAGVYKDTTLLNVAVSNGVTANLGKITLH
;
A
#
# COMPACT_ATOMS: atom_id res chain seq x y z
N MET A 1 12.78 85.94 50.20
CA MET A 1 13.63 84.94 49.51
C MET A 1 13.08 83.54 49.77
N LYS A 2 13.20 82.64 48.78
CA LYS A 2 12.90 81.19 48.74
C LYS A 2 11.48 80.77 48.31
N LYS A 3 11.46 80.22 47.08
CA LYS A 3 10.43 79.41 46.41
C LYS A 3 10.28 78.04 47.09
N LEU A 4 9.13 77.38 46.94
CA LEU A 4 8.94 75.90 46.86
C LEU A 4 7.45 75.69 46.50
N LEU A 5 7.02 75.41 45.27
CA LEU A 5 7.09 74.16 44.48
C LEU A 5 6.74 72.87 45.26
N PHE A 6 5.52 72.37 45.08
CA PHE A 6 5.09 70.97 45.31
C PHE A 6 3.98 70.68 44.29
N MET A 7 4.30 70.14 43.11
CA MET A 7 4.49 68.72 42.78
C MET A 7 3.16 67.95 42.74
N ALA A 8 2.52 68.02 41.57
CA ALA A 8 1.50 67.07 41.13
C ALA A 8 2.20 65.78 40.71
N ALA A 9 1.78 64.63 41.24
CA ALA A 9 2.21 63.32 40.77
C ALA A 9 1.01 62.38 40.66
N THR A 10 0.63 62.20 39.41
CA THR A 10 -0.36 61.37 38.75
C THR A 10 -0.55 59.98 39.37
N CYS A 11 -1.81 59.65 39.63
CA CYS A 11 -2.28 58.33 40.06
C CYS A 11 -2.22 57.36 38.87
N MET A 12 -1.33 56.36 38.93
CA MET A 12 -1.19 55.31 37.91
C MET A 12 -2.19 54.19 38.21
N VAL A 13 -3.30 54.15 37.47
CA VAL A 13 -4.28 53.06 37.49
C VAL A 13 -3.71 51.90 36.68
N VAL A 14 -3.35 50.81 37.35
CA VAL A 14 -2.93 49.55 36.73
C VAL A 14 -4.19 48.71 36.48
N THR A 15 -4.65 48.66 35.23
CA THR A 15 -5.68 47.72 34.79
C THR A 15 -5.04 46.38 34.44
N ILE A 16 -5.18 45.41 35.34
CA ILE A 16 -4.90 44.00 35.06
C ILE A 16 -5.97 43.47 34.09
N VAL A 17 -5.68 43.52 32.79
CA VAL A 17 -6.44 42.81 31.77
C VAL A 17 -6.10 41.32 31.88
N SER A 18 -6.96 40.58 32.58
CA SER A 18 -6.99 39.11 32.53
C SER A 18 -7.35 38.70 31.11
N CYS A 19 -6.34 38.35 30.33
CA CYS A 19 -6.53 37.66 29.06
C CYS A 19 -7.01 36.25 29.39
N VAL A 20 -8.33 36.06 29.43
CA VAL A 20 -8.93 34.72 29.27
C VAL A 20 -8.48 34.28 27.88
N LYS A 21 -7.42 33.46 27.83
CA LYS A 21 -7.21 32.56 26.70
C LYS A 21 -8.44 31.66 26.72
N THR A 22 -9.41 32.00 25.87
CA THR A 22 -10.40 31.05 25.39
C THR A 22 -9.59 29.85 24.93
N ALA A 23 -9.59 28.80 25.73
CA ALA A 23 -9.17 27.49 25.29
C ALA A 23 -10.15 27.13 24.17
N THR A 24 -9.76 27.44 22.94
CA THR A 24 -10.21 26.65 21.81
C THR A 24 -9.91 25.21 22.21
N ASN A 25 -10.94 24.38 22.19
CA ASN A 25 -10.79 22.93 22.17
C ASN A 25 -10.03 22.58 20.88
N ASP A 26 -8.74 22.90 20.84
CA ASP A 26 -7.80 22.14 20.04
C ASP A 26 -7.87 20.77 20.67
N GLN A 27 -8.65 19.90 20.02
CA GLN A 27 -8.54 18.47 20.20
C GLN A 27 -7.04 18.19 20.27
N ALA A 28 -6.59 17.77 21.44
CA ALA A 28 -5.25 17.25 21.64
C ALA A 28 -5.14 15.91 20.90
N GLY A 29 -5.32 15.95 19.58
CA GLY A 29 -5.07 14.87 18.66
C GLY A 29 -3.70 15.16 18.09
N GLY A 30 -2.67 14.51 18.63
CA GLY A 30 -1.36 14.54 17.99
C GLY A 30 -1.44 14.03 16.54
N LYS A 31 -0.38 14.25 15.77
CA LYS A 31 -0.34 13.82 14.37
C LYS A 31 0.07 12.36 14.25
N ALA A 32 -0.39 11.71 13.20
CA ALA A 32 0.09 10.42 12.72
C ALA A 32 0.75 10.62 11.36
N ASN A 33 1.69 9.74 11.02
CA ASN A 33 2.35 9.77 9.71
C ASN A 33 1.87 8.59 8.88
N ILE A 34 1.53 8.87 7.63
CA ILE A 34 1.15 7.87 6.63
C ILE A 34 2.30 7.76 5.65
N HIS A 35 2.74 6.53 5.40
CA HIS A 35 3.69 6.17 4.35
C HIS A 35 2.98 5.19 3.41
N VAL A 36 2.97 5.48 2.11
CA VAL A 36 2.38 4.59 1.11
C VAL A 36 3.49 4.00 0.27
N HIS A 37 3.56 2.68 0.25
CA HIS A 37 4.50 1.88 -0.53
C HIS A 37 3.77 1.21 -1.69
N LEU A 38 4.49 0.95 -2.78
CA LEU A 38 4.02 0.19 -3.93
C LEU A 38 4.85 -1.09 -4.07
N THR A 39 4.15 -2.20 -4.26
CA THR A 39 4.71 -3.50 -4.62
C THR A 39 3.84 -4.13 -5.71
N ASP A 40 4.36 -5.14 -6.37
CA ASP A 40 3.69 -5.86 -7.45
C ASP A 40 3.41 -7.30 -7.06
N ALA A 41 2.18 -7.72 -7.37
CA ALA A 41 1.82 -9.11 -7.46
C ALA A 41 2.13 -9.59 -8.89
N PRO A 42 2.76 -10.77 -8.99
CA PRO A 42 3.50 -11.18 -10.17
C PRO A 42 2.69 -11.22 -11.47
N GLY A 43 3.30 -10.72 -12.55
CA GLY A 43 2.83 -10.85 -13.93
C GLY A 43 3.78 -11.66 -14.83
N LEU A 44 3.23 -12.30 -15.88
CA LEU A 44 4.01 -12.89 -16.98
C LEU A 44 4.15 -11.87 -18.13
N PHE A 45 4.78 -10.74 -17.83
CA PHE A 45 5.10 -9.69 -18.80
C PHE A 45 6.58 -9.36 -18.69
N ASP A 46 7.14 -8.72 -19.72
CA ASP A 46 8.53 -8.24 -19.66
C ASP A 46 8.59 -6.95 -18.81
N GLU A 47 7.60 -6.07 -18.98
CA GLU A 47 7.42 -4.85 -18.18
C GLU A 47 5.93 -4.52 -18.04
N VAL A 48 5.57 -3.90 -16.91
CA VAL A 48 4.24 -3.30 -16.70
C VAL A 48 4.44 -1.89 -16.16
N ASN A 49 4.31 -0.91 -17.04
CA ASN A 49 4.62 0.48 -16.79
C ASN A 49 3.33 1.24 -16.44
N ILE A 50 3.21 1.68 -15.18
CA ILE A 50 2.05 2.39 -14.66
C ILE A 50 2.42 3.83 -14.27
N ASP A 51 1.72 4.80 -14.86
CA ASP A 51 1.85 6.23 -14.60
C ASP A 51 1.06 6.61 -13.35
N ILE A 52 1.75 6.87 -12.24
CA ILE A 52 1.15 7.28 -10.97
C ILE A 52 1.21 8.80 -10.87
N LYS A 53 0.04 9.45 -10.88
CA LYS A 53 -0.08 10.91 -10.80
C LYS A 53 -0.29 11.41 -9.38
N GLU A 54 -1.15 10.74 -8.63
CA GLU A 54 -1.53 11.19 -7.30
C GLU A 54 -1.96 10.02 -6.43
N VAL A 55 -1.67 10.12 -5.14
CA VAL A 55 -2.30 9.31 -4.11
C VAL A 55 -2.96 10.24 -3.11
N GLN A 56 -4.21 9.99 -2.74
CA GLN A 56 -4.95 10.77 -1.76
C GLN A 56 -5.43 9.88 -0.62
N VAL A 57 -5.55 10.45 0.57
CA VAL A 57 -6.13 9.80 1.74
C VAL A 57 -7.40 10.53 2.15
N LYS A 58 -8.44 9.79 2.51
CA LYS A 58 -9.69 10.35 3.01
C LYS A 58 -9.71 10.33 4.54
N LEU A 59 -9.74 11.51 5.14
CA LEU A 59 -9.69 11.70 6.61
C LEU A 59 -11.06 11.86 7.27
N THR A 60 -12.14 11.64 6.52
CA THR A 60 -13.51 11.65 7.05
C THR A 60 -14.12 10.27 6.94
N ALA A 61 -15.00 9.95 7.90
CA ALA A 61 -15.67 8.65 7.99
C ALA A 61 -16.95 8.55 7.15
N ASP A 62 -17.41 9.65 6.55
CA ASP A 62 -18.60 9.68 5.69
C ASP A 62 -18.32 9.11 4.29
N ASP A 63 -19.36 9.01 3.45
CA ASP A 63 -19.25 8.58 2.05
C ASP A 63 -19.21 9.76 1.04
N SER A 64 -19.15 11.00 1.53
CA SER A 64 -19.08 12.19 0.66
C SER A 64 -17.79 12.22 -0.15
N ASP A 65 -17.73 12.96 -1.27
CA ASP A 65 -16.45 13.12 -2.00
C ASP A 65 -15.55 14.23 -1.42
N THR A 66 -15.73 14.57 -0.15
CA THR A 66 -14.95 15.61 0.55
C THR A 66 -13.95 14.97 1.52
N GLY A 67 -13.01 15.77 2.04
CA GLY A 67 -12.05 15.29 3.05
C GLY A 67 -10.85 14.52 2.51
N TRP A 68 -10.59 14.61 1.20
CA TRP A 68 -9.38 14.07 0.57
C TRP A 68 -8.19 15.00 0.80
N GLN A 69 -7.05 14.41 1.17
CA GLN A 69 -5.76 15.08 1.23
C GLN A 69 -4.74 14.34 0.37
N SER A 70 -4.01 15.07 -0.46
CA SER A 70 -2.98 14.50 -1.32
C SER A 70 -1.75 14.11 -0.50
N ILE A 71 -1.24 12.92 -0.77
CA ILE A 71 0.02 12.42 -0.23
C ILE A 71 1.16 13.08 -1.02
N ASN A 72 2.22 13.49 -0.33
CA ASN A 72 3.39 14.07 -0.97
C ASN A 72 4.19 12.95 -1.64
N LEU A 73 4.02 12.80 -2.96
CA LEU A 73 4.74 11.79 -3.72
C LEU A 73 6.24 12.13 -3.80
N VAL A 74 7.09 11.13 -3.56
CA VAL A 74 8.54 11.24 -3.72
C VAL A 74 8.88 11.46 -5.20
N ARG A 75 8.19 10.71 -6.08
CA ARG A 75 8.39 10.78 -7.53
C ARG A 75 7.07 10.47 -8.26
N PRO A 76 6.28 11.45 -8.70
CA PRO A 76 5.19 11.18 -9.63
C PRO A 76 5.74 10.72 -10.99
N GLY A 77 5.01 9.85 -11.70
CA GLY A 77 5.38 9.38 -13.04
C GLY A 77 5.26 7.86 -13.20
N VAL A 78 5.98 7.32 -14.19
CA VAL A 78 5.88 5.91 -14.60
C VAL A 78 6.74 5.01 -13.72
N TYR A 79 6.15 3.91 -13.26
CA TYR A 79 6.78 2.85 -12.49
C TYR A 79 6.64 1.53 -13.24
N ASN A 80 7.74 0.80 -13.46
CA ASN A 80 7.65 -0.60 -13.85
C ASN A 80 7.31 -1.42 -12.60
N LEU A 81 6.09 -1.97 -12.55
CA LEU A 81 5.63 -2.73 -11.38
C LEU A 81 6.52 -3.96 -11.12
N LEU A 82 7.02 -4.59 -12.18
CA LEU A 82 7.79 -5.83 -12.08
C LEU A 82 9.17 -5.66 -11.40
N ASP A 83 9.61 -4.42 -11.18
CA ASP A 83 10.79 -4.10 -10.38
C ASP A 83 10.55 -4.33 -8.86
N PHE A 84 9.29 -4.32 -8.43
CA PHE A 84 8.86 -4.34 -7.02
C PHE A 84 8.17 -5.65 -6.64
N ARG A 85 8.74 -6.79 -7.04
CA ARG A 85 8.21 -8.13 -6.74
C ARG A 85 9.06 -8.87 -5.70
N ASN A 86 8.54 -9.98 -5.18
CA ASN A 86 9.25 -10.86 -4.24
C ASN A 86 9.73 -10.14 -2.96
N GLY A 87 8.94 -9.20 -2.45
CA GLY A 87 9.25 -8.43 -1.24
C GLY A 87 10.03 -7.16 -1.47
N ALA A 88 10.38 -6.83 -2.71
CA ALA A 88 10.80 -5.48 -3.06
C ALA A 88 9.57 -4.55 -3.10
N ASP A 89 9.73 -3.34 -2.58
CA ASP A 89 8.74 -2.27 -2.66
C ASP A 89 9.43 -0.93 -2.92
N THR A 90 8.62 0.11 -3.14
CA THR A 90 9.08 1.49 -3.23
C THR A 90 8.15 2.42 -2.47
N LEU A 91 8.72 3.37 -1.74
CA LEU A 91 7.94 4.45 -1.15
C LEU A 91 7.38 5.35 -2.26
N LEU A 92 6.06 5.43 -2.36
CA LEU A 92 5.38 6.38 -3.25
C LEU A 92 5.37 7.78 -2.65
N GLY A 93 5.09 7.90 -1.35
CA GLY A 93 4.95 9.19 -0.70
C GLY A 93 4.57 9.10 0.77
N SER A 94 4.57 10.26 1.43
CA SER A 94 4.18 10.37 2.83
C SER A 94 3.34 11.62 3.12
N LEU A 95 2.54 11.54 4.19
CA LEU A 95 1.71 12.64 4.66
C LEU A 95 1.54 12.58 6.18
N SER A 96 1.68 13.72 6.85
CA SER A 96 1.38 13.85 8.28
C SER A 96 -0.02 14.43 8.46
N VAL A 97 -0.89 13.68 9.14
CA VAL A 97 -2.31 14.00 9.30
C VAL A 97 -2.69 13.97 10.78
N PRO A 98 -3.78 14.64 11.21
CA PRO A 98 -4.30 14.48 12.56
C PRO A 98 -4.65 13.01 12.85
N ALA A 99 -4.43 12.56 14.09
CA ALA A 99 -4.96 11.29 14.56
C ALA A 99 -6.49 11.24 14.39
N GLY A 100 -7.02 10.09 13.98
CA GLY A 100 -8.43 9.94 13.64
C GLY A 100 -8.71 8.82 12.64
N PRO A 101 -9.98 8.62 12.28
CA PRO A 101 -10.38 7.59 11.34
C PRO A 101 -9.91 7.91 9.92
N VAL A 102 -9.47 6.87 9.22
CA VAL A 102 -9.12 6.92 7.80
C VAL A 102 -9.74 5.73 7.11
N ASN A 103 -10.63 6.01 6.16
CA ASN A 103 -11.46 4.98 5.54
C ASN A 103 -10.92 4.54 4.18
N GLN A 104 -10.34 5.47 3.42
CA GLN A 104 -10.03 5.24 2.00
C GLN A 104 -8.68 5.86 1.60
N LEU A 105 -8.01 5.17 0.67
CA LEU A 105 -7.02 5.78 -0.23
C LEU A 105 -7.62 5.90 -1.63
N ARG A 106 -7.10 6.83 -2.42
CA ARG A 106 -7.40 6.97 -3.85
C ARG A 106 -6.09 7.01 -4.62
N LEU A 107 -5.95 6.13 -5.60
CA LEU A 107 -4.87 6.15 -6.57
C LEU A 107 -5.34 6.79 -7.86
N VAL A 108 -4.70 7.86 -8.31
CA VAL A 108 -4.97 8.50 -9.59
C VAL A 108 -3.87 8.11 -10.57
N LEU A 109 -4.28 7.44 -11.64
CA LEU A 109 -3.39 7.02 -12.72
C LEU A 109 -3.33 8.09 -13.82
N GLY A 110 -2.18 8.19 -14.46
CA GLY A 110 -1.98 8.99 -15.65
C GLY A 110 -2.31 8.25 -16.92
N SER A 111 -1.87 8.81 -18.05
CA SER A 111 -2.17 8.28 -19.39
C SER A 111 -1.03 7.45 -19.96
N ASN A 112 0.17 7.55 -19.39
CA ASN A 112 1.38 6.95 -19.94
C ASN A 112 1.58 5.53 -19.42
N ASN A 113 0.53 4.71 -19.49
CA ASN A 113 0.57 3.31 -19.08
C ASN A 113 0.88 2.41 -20.28
N SER A 114 1.76 1.43 -20.11
CA SER A 114 2.09 0.44 -21.15
C SER A 114 2.44 -0.91 -20.56
N VAL A 115 2.39 -1.94 -21.40
CA VAL A 115 2.86 -3.30 -21.10
C VAL A 115 3.83 -3.72 -22.19
N VAL A 116 4.90 -4.42 -21.82
CA VAL A 116 5.84 -5.02 -22.78
C VAL A 116 5.66 -6.53 -22.77
N VAL A 117 5.45 -7.09 -23.95
CA VAL A 117 5.26 -8.53 -24.17
C VAL A 117 6.14 -8.95 -25.33
N GLU A 118 7.02 -9.92 -25.09
CA GLU A 118 8.00 -10.41 -26.07
C GLU A 118 8.86 -9.27 -26.67
N GLY A 119 9.23 -8.29 -25.83
CA GLY A 119 9.99 -7.11 -26.19
C GLY A 119 9.22 -6.03 -26.97
N ILE A 120 7.91 -6.21 -27.22
CA ILE A 120 7.07 -5.23 -27.92
C ILE A 120 6.22 -4.46 -26.90
N SER A 121 6.29 -3.12 -26.95
CA SER A 121 5.50 -2.26 -26.08
C SER A 121 4.10 -1.98 -26.66
N PHE A 122 3.08 -2.17 -25.83
CA PHE A 122 1.68 -1.89 -26.13
C PHE A 122 1.13 -0.87 -25.13
N PRO A 123 0.39 0.15 -25.59
CA PRO A 123 -0.27 1.09 -24.69
C PRO A 123 -1.41 0.39 -23.93
N LEU A 124 -1.58 0.74 -22.66
CA LEU A 124 -2.67 0.25 -21.82
C LEU A 124 -3.84 1.23 -21.83
N GLN A 125 -4.99 0.77 -22.32
CA GLN A 125 -6.21 1.57 -22.28
C GLN A 125 -6.81 1.53 -20.87
N THR A 126 -6.93 2.69 -20.23
CA THR A 126 -7.63 2.85 -18.94
C THR A 126 -9.11 3.13 -19.22
N PRO A 127 -10.07 2.29 -18.75
CA PRO A 127 -11.48 2.65 -18.74
C PRO A 127 -11.70 4.02 -18.08
N SER A 128 -12.64 4.80 -18.60
CA SER A 128 -12.94 6.17 -18.13
C SER A 128 -13.19 6.28 -16.62
N ALA A 129 -13.68 5.22 -15.98
CA ALA A 129 -13.90 5.13 -14.53
C ALA A 129 -12.61 5.23 -13.67
N GLN A 130 -11.41 5.11 -14.27
CA GLN A 130 -10.13 5.31 -13.57
C GLN A 130 -9.69 6.78 -13.52
N GLN A 131 -10.32 7.67 -14.31
CA GLN A 131 -9.97 9.09 -14.33
C GLN A 131 -10.33 9.80 -13.02
N SER A 132 -11.37 9.34 -12.31
CA SER A 132 -11.72 9.84 -10.97
C SER A 132 -10.83 9.26 -9.84
N GLY A 133 -9.92 8.35 -10.19
CA GLY A 133 -9.06 7.62 -9.26
C GLY A 133 -9.72 6.36 -8.70
N LEU A 134 -8.89 5.33 -8.46
CA LEU A 134 -9.28 4.06 -7.87
C LEU A 134 -9.36 4.20 -6.34
N LYS A 135 -10.55 4.02 -5.78
CA LYS A 135 -10.76 4.03 -4.32
C LYS A 135 -10.43 2.68 -3.71
N LEU A 136 -9.59 2.68 -2.68
CA LEU A 136 -9.15 1.51 -1.91
C LEU A 136 -9.61 1.67 -0.46
N LEU A 137 -10.27 0.66 0.09
CA LEU A 137 -10.77 0.68 1.47
C LEU A 137 -9.66 0.26 2.43
N ILE A 138 -9.47 1.02 3.52
CA ILE A 138 -8.50 0.72 4.58
C ILE A 138 -9.13 0.63 5.98
N ASN A 139 -10.21 1.40 6.24
CA ASN A 139 -10.99 1.38 7.49
C ASN A 139 -10.15 1.22 8.77
N THR A 140 -9.25 2.18 9.03
CA THR A 140 -8.35 2.17 10.19
C THR A 140 -8.49 3.45 11.00
N THR A 141 -8.02 3.43 12.26
CA THR A 141 -7.95 4.63 13.11
C THR A 141 -6.49 4.92 13.43
N LEU A 142 -6.04 6.10 13.03
CA LEU A 142 -4.68 6.55 13.26
C LEU A 142 -4.54 7.09 14.69
N SER A 143 -3.52 6.61 15.38
CA SER A 143 -3.12 7.09 16.70
C SER A 143 -1.95 8.07 16.58
N ALA A 144 -1.94 9.08 17.44
CA ALA A 144 -0.89 10.09 17.45
C ALA A 144 0.49 9.46 17.74
N GLY A 145 1.52 9.96 17.03
CA GLY A 145 2.90 9.53 17.21
C GLY A 145 3.26 8.18 16.58
N ILE A 146 2.36 7.59 15.77
CA ILE A 146 2.59 6.33 15.07
C ILE A 146 2.84 6.57 13.58
N ASP A 147 3.82 5.87 13.04
CA ASP A 147 4.05 5.73 11.60
C ASP A 147 3.26 4.54 11.06
N TYR A 148 2.34 4.82 10.14
CA TYR A 148 1.52 3.83 9.46
C TYR A 148 2.05 3.58 8.05
N HIS A 149 2.51 2.35 7.82
CA HIS A 149 3.00 1.91 6.52
C HIS A 149 1.90 1.12 5.81
N PHE A 150 1.35 1.70 4.75
CA PHE A 150 0.40 1.05 3.87
C PHE A 150 1.12 0.56 2.63
N THR A 151 1.04 -0.73 2.36
CA THR A 151 1.57 -1.34 1.14
C THR A 151 0.43 -1.51 0.15
N MET A 152 0.54 -0.85 -1.00
CA MET A 152 -0.31 -1.01 -2.15
C MET A 152 0.27 -2.11 -3.04
N ASP A 153 -0.39 -3.25 -3.07
CA ASP A 153 0.00 -4.40 -3.88
C ASP A 153 -0.82 -4.42 -5.16
N PHE A 154 -0.16 -4.11 -6.27
CA PHE A 154 -0.76 -4.04 -7.59
C PHE A 154 -0.60 -5.38 -8.29
N ASP A 155 -1.67 -6.11 -8.55
CA ASP A 155 -1.60 -7.42 -9.21
C ASP A 155 -1.52 -7.25 -10.73
N ALA A 156 -0.31 -7.15 -11.27
CA ALA A 156 -0.11 -6.95 -12.70
C ALA A 156 -0.77 -8.06 -13.55
N ALA A 157 -0.64 -9.33 -13.17
CA ALA A 157 -1.23 -10.45 -13.91
C ALA A 157 -2.74 -10.31 -14.08
N ARG A 158 -3.46 -9.93 -13.01
CA ARG A 158 -4.92 -9.76 -13.07
C ARG A 158 -5.34 -8.40 -13.58
N SER A 159 -4.45 -7.41 -13.52
CA SER A 159 -4.75 -6.04 -13.94
C SER A 159 -4.65 -5.83 -15.44
N ILE A 160 -3.83 -6.61 -16.15
CA ILE A 160 -3.64 -6.49 -17.59
C ILE A 160 -4.52 -7.50 -18.32
N VAL A 161 -5.43 -7.01 -19.17
CA VAL A 161 -6.34 -7.85 -19.94
C VAL A 161 -6.08 -7.66 -21.43
N GLN A 162 -5.66 -8.73 -22.11
CA GLN A 162 -5.59 -8.76 -23.56
C GLN A 162 -6.98 -8.96 -24.16
N THR A 163 -7.36 -8.12 -25.11
CA THR A 163 -8.62 -8.23 -25.85
C THR A 163 -8.47 -9.17 -27.05
N GLY A 164 -9.58 -9.70 -27.55
CA GLY A 164 -9.59 -10.58 -28.73
C GLY A 164 -9.06 -9.94 -30.04
N ASN A 165 -8.79 -8.63 -30.05
CA ASN A 165 -8.17 -7.94 -31.17
C ASN A 165 -6.71 -7.52 -30.91
N GLY A 166 -6.06 -8.13 -29.91
CA GLY A 166 -4.64 -7.92 -29.61
C GLY A 166 -4.30 -6.62 -28.89
N ARG A 167 -5.30 -5.88 -28.37
CA ARG A 167 -5.08 -4.70 -27.54
C ARG A 167 -4.98 -5.09 -26.06
N PHE A 168 -4.40 -4.22 -25.25
CA PHE A 168 -4.33 -4.41 -23.80
C PHE A 168 -5.12 -3.32 -23.07
N ILE A 169 -5.89 -3.73 -22.07
CA ILE A 169 -6.70 -2.88 -21.22
C ILE A 169 -6.18 -3.00 -19.79
N LEU A 170 -6.10 -1.87 -19.08
CA LEU A 170 -5.77 -1.83 -17.66
C LEU A 170 -7.06 -1.87 -16.82
N LYS A 171 -7.20 -2.91 -16.01
CA LYS A 171 -8.25 -3.07 -14.99
C LYS A 171 -7.59 -3.32 -13.63
N PRO A 172 -7.09 -2.28 -12.93
CA PRO A 172 -6.31 -2.43 -11.72
C PRO A 172 -7.01 -3.30 -10.68
N VAL A 173 -6.32 -4.35 -10.29
CA VAL A 173 -6.62 -5.19 -9.15
C VAL A 173 -5.56 -4.85 -8.12
N ILE A 174 -5.95 -4.10 -7.10
CA ILE A 174 -5.03 -3.58 -6.09
C ILE A 174 -5.52 -3.99 -4.71
N ARG A 175 -4.61 -4.50 -3.89
CA ARG A 175 -4.83 -4.74 -2.47
C ARG A 175 -4.06 -3.69 -1.67
N ILE A 176 -4.58 -3.38 -0.50
CA ILE A 176 -3.89 -2.53 0.46
C ILE A 176 -3.86 -3.20 1.81
N PHE A 177 -2.70 -3.23 2.43
CA PHE A 177 -2.51 -3.83 3.74
C PHE A 177 -1.44 -3.11 4.54
N THR A 178 -1.35 -3.45 5.82
CA THR A 178 -0.29 -3.01 6.73
C THR A 178 0.30 -4.23 7.41
N GLU A 179 1.55 -4.15 7.87
CA GLU A 179 2.15 -5.22 8.68
C GLU A 179 1.38 -5.42 10.00
N ALA A 180 0.76 -4.38 10.54
CA ALA A 180 -0.03 -4.49 11.77
C ALA A 180 -1.31 -5.32 11.62
N THR A 181 -1.82 -5.47 10.39
CA THR A 181 -3.08 -6.15 10.07
C THR A 181 -2.91 -7.43 9.25
N THR A 182 -1.69 -7.71 8.79
CA THR A 182 -1.37 -8.87 7.95
C THR A 182 -0.02 -9.47 8.30
N GLY A 183 0.20 -10.73 7.91
CA GLY A 183 1.51 -11.37 7.93
C GLY A 183 1.96 -11.76 6.53
N ALA A 184 3.07 -12.49 6.50
CA ALA A 184 3.66 -12.99 5.28
C ALA A 184 4.06 -14.47 5.41
N ILE A 185 4.25 -15.14 4.28
CA ILE A 185 4.78 -16.50 4.19
C ILE A 185 5.97 -16.47 3.24
N LYS A 186 7.09 -17.07 3.66
CA LYS A 186 8.30 -17.23 2.82
C LYS A 186 8.77 -18.67 2.78
N GLY A 187 9.57 -19.00 1.77
CA GLY A 187 10.24 -20.28 1.64
C GLY A 187 11.06 -20.35 0.37
N SER A 188 11.45 -21.56 -0.01
CA SER A 188 12.10 -21.84 -1.30
C SER A 188 11.57 -23.12 -1.91
N VAL A 189 11.36 -23.14 -3.23
CA VAL A 189 10.95 -24.31 -4.01
C VAL A 189 12.19 -24.93 -4.67
N ASP A 190 12.36 -26.24 -4.50
CA ASP A 190 13.48 -27.00 -5.04
C ASP A 190 12.98 -28.15 -5.92
N PRO A 191 13.49 -28.29 -7.15
CA PRO A 191 14.49 -27.44 -7.80
C PRO A 191 13.89 -26.11 -8.30
N ALA A 192 14.69 -25.04 -8.29
CA ALA A 192 14.31 -23.73 -8.84
C ALA A 192 13.96 -23.79 -10.34
N ALA A 193 14.52 -24.77 -11.05
CA ALA A 193 14.22 -25.09 -12.45
C ALA A 193 12.74 -25.46 -12.70
N SER A 194 11.97 -25.79 -11.65
CA SER A 194 10.52 -26.00 -11.74
C SER A 194 9.73 -24.75 -12.14
N LYS A 195 10.33 -23.55 -11.99
CA LYS A 195 9.69 -22.25 -12.23
C LYS A 195 8.31 -22.16 -11.55
N ALA A 196 8.23 -22.71 -10.33
CA ALA A 196 6.96 -22.92 -9.70
C ALA A 196 6.28 -21.60 -9.31
N TRP A 197 4.96 -21.59 -9.36
CA TRP A 197 4.12 -20.56 -8.79
C TRP A 197 3.62 -20.99 -7.42
N VAL A 198 3.69 -20.08 -6.45
CA VAL A 198 3.25 -20.33 -5.08
C VAL A 198 2.02 -19.47 -4.78
N TYR A 199 0.99 -20.07 -4.19
CA TYR A 199 -0.29 -19.45 -3.92
C TYR A 199 -0.66 -19.61 -2.45
N ALA A 200 -1.02 -18.52 -1.76
CA ALA A 200 -1.67 -18.58 -0.46
C ALA A 200 -3.20 -18.57 -0.66
N ILE A 201 -3.87 -19.60 -0.18
CA ILE A 201 -5.29 -19.85 -0.43
C ILE A 201 -6.02 -19.96 0.92
N ALA A 202 -7.09 -19.17 1.08
CA ALA A 202 -7.95 -19.22 2.26
C ALA A 202 -9.02 -20.34 2.15
N ASN A 203 -9.58 -20.74 3.29
CA ASN A 203 -10.62 -21.78 3.43
C ASN A 203 -11.68 -21.72 2.31
N GLN A 204 -11.76 -22.78 1.49
CA GLN A 204 -12.65 -22.96 0.32
C GLN A 204 -12.26 -22.22 -0.98
N ALA A 205 -10.95 -22.12 -1.24
CA ALA A 205 -10.31 -21.97 -2.57
C ALA A 205 -10.06 -20.55 -3.11
N ASP A 206 -10.33 -19.49 -2.35
CA ASP A 206 -9.97 -18.15 -2.80
C ASP A 206 -8.47 -17.87 -2.61
N THR A 207 -7.82 -17.40 -3.67
CA THR A 207 -6.39 -17.12 -3.70
C THR A 207 -6.15 -15.70 -3.20
N ILE A 208 -5.58 -15.59 -2.00
CA ILE A 208 -5.28 -14.32 -1.34
C ILE A 208 -4.15 -13.58 -2.04
N THR A 209 -3.07 -14.31 -2.36
CA THR A 209 -1.88 -13.76 -3.01
C THR A 209 -1.08 -14.89 -3.65
N SER A 210 -0.21 -14.53 -4.58
CA SER A 210 0.68 -15.46 -5.27
C SER A 210 2.03 -14.81 -5.54
N SER A 211 3.07 -15.63 -5.68
CA SER A 211 4.43 -15.20 -6.04
C SER A 211 5.11 -16.34 -6.83
N PRO A 212 5.83 -16.04 -7.92
CA PRO A 212 6.67 -17.00 -8.60
C PRO A 212 7.91 -17.25 -7.75
N ALA A 213 8.33 -18.50 -7.67
CA ALA A 213 9.62 -18.84 -7.11
C ALA A 213 10.73 -18.23 -7.99
N ASP A 214 11.71 -17.61 -7.35
CA ASP A 214 12.89 -17.09 -8.01
C ASP A 214 13.57 -18.19 -8.84
N THR A 215 13.91 -17.88 -10.09
CA THR A 215 14.33 -18.89 -11.07
C THR A 215 15.73 -19.45 -10.79
N LEU A 216 16.51 -18.79 -9.94
CA LEU A 216 17.86 -19.21 -9.56
C LEU A 216 17.87 -19.89 -8.19
N THR A 217 17.20 -19.29 -7.21
CA THR A 217 17.25 -19.70 -5.79
C THR A 217 16.03 -20.49 -5.35
N GLY A 218 14.93 -20.42 -6.10
CA GLY A 218 13.63 -20.99 -5.71
C GLY A 218 12.90 -20.16 -4.65
N GLY A 219 13.49 -19.07 -4.15
CA GLY A 219 12.91 -18.25 -3.09
C GLY A 219 11.58 -17.61 -3.47
N PHE A 220 10.64 -17.53 -2.53
CA PHE A 220 9.36 -16.84 -2.72
C PHE A 220 8.95 -16.09 -1.46
N LEU A 221 8.10 -15.07 -1.64
CA LEU A 221 7.48 -14.32 -0.55
C LEU A 221 6.03 -13.99 -0.92
N LEU A 222 5.11 -14.35 -0.02
CA LEU A 222 3.68 -14.05 -0.10
C LEU A 222 3.34 -13.04 1.01
N GLN A 223 2.87 -11.85 0.67
CA GLN A 223 2.59 -10.77 1.62
C GLN A 223 1.13 -10.31 1.61
N GLY A 224 0.75 -9.59 2.67
CA GLY A 224 -0.60 -9.08 2.81
C GLY A 224 -1.62 -10.19 3.07
N ILE A 225 -1.21 -11.24 3.78
CA ILE A 225 -2.10 -12.34 4.15
C ILE A 225 -2.71 -11.97 5.51
N PRO A 226 -4.04 -11.86 5.64
CA PRO A 226 -4.66 -11.64 6.95
C PRO A 226 -4.20 -12.68 7.98
N ALA A 227 -4.16 -12.33 9.27
CA ALA A 227 -3.89 -13.34 10.29
C ALA A 227 -4.98 -14.42 10.30
N GLY A 228 -4.56 -15.67 10.40
CA GLY A 228 -5.44 -16.82 10.33
C GLY A 228 -4.72 -18.12 10.62
N ALA A 229 -5.46 -19.11 11.13
CA ALA A 229 -4.89 -20.34 11.66
C ALA A 229 -4.71 -21.46 10.61
N SER A 230 -5.28 -21.34 9.41
CA SER A 230 -5.16 -22.38 8.39
C SER A 230 -5.29 -21.81 6.97
N TYR A 231 -4.15 -21.58 6.34
CA TYR A 231 -4.02 -21.35 4.90
C TYR A 231 -3.50 -22.61 4.21
N LYS A 232 -3.89 -22.78 2.94
CA LYS A 232 -3.23 -23.72 2.04
C LYS A 232 -2.17 -22.95 1.26
N VAL A 233 -0.97 -23.52 1.16
CA VAL A 233 0.07 -23.01 0.27
C VAL A 233 0.25 -24.00 -0.87
N ALA A 234 -0.31 -23.66 -2.03
CA ALA A 234 -0.21 -24.49 -3.22
C ALA A 234 1.02 -24.08 -4.05
N ILE A 235 1.77 -25.06 -4.51
CA ILE A 235 2.96 -24.90 -5.34
C ILE A 235 2.65 -25.60 -6.67
N HIS A 236 2.56 -24.82 -7.74
CA HIS A 236 2.29 -25.31 -9.08
C HIS A 236 3.57 -25.24 -9.92
N ALA A 237 4.11 -26.38 -10.32
CA ALA A 237 5.30 -26.42 -11.17
C ALA A 237 4.92 -26.09 -12.61
N THR A 238 5.62 -25.15 -13.25
CA THR A 238 5.30 -24.73 -14.63
C THR A 238 6.32 -25.20 -15.66
N ALA A 239 7.42 -25.80 -15.21
CA ALA A 239 8.47 -26.33 -16.07
C ALA A 239 8.98 -27.69 -15.57
N GLY A 240 9.42 -28.53 -16.50
CA GLY A 240 9.96 -29.87 -16.20
C GLY A 240 8.87 -30.93 -15.99
N VAL A 241 9.21 -31.97 -15.25
CA VAL A 241 8.32 -33.13 -14.93
C VAL A 241 7.87 -33.15 -13.47
N TYR A 242 8.10 -32.07 -12.74
CA TYR A 242 7.82 -31.97 -11.31
C TYR A 242 6.32 -31.87 -11.04
N LYS A 243 5.89 -32.48 -9.94
CA LYS A 243 4.49 -32.49 -9.51
C LYS A 243 4.19 -31.32 -8.59
N ASP A 244 2.97 -30.83 -8.72
CA ASP A 244 2.39 -29.87 -7.80
C ASP A 244 2.37 -30.42 -6.37
N THR A 245 2.55 -29.52 -5.41
CA THR A 245 2.51 -29.84 -3.97
C THR A 245 1.62 -28.83 -3.27
N THR A 246 0.97 -29.24 -2.18
CA THR A 246 0.20 -28.31 -1.34
C THR A 246 0.51 -28.55 0.12
N LEU A 247 0.91 -27.49 0.80
CA LEU A 247 1.07 -27.47 2.25
C LEU A 247 -0.25 -27.03 2.88
N LEU A 248 -0.67 -27.73 3.92
CA LEU A 248 -1.92 -27.48 4.62
C LEU A 248 -1.63 -26.88 5.99
N ASN A 249 -2.63 -26.18 6.53
CA ASN A 249 -2.60 -25.63 7.90
C ASN A 249 -1.42 -24.69 8.16
N VAL A 250 -1.07 -23.87 7.16
CA VAL A 250 -0.07 -22.82 7.35
C VAL A 250 -0.71 -21.67 8.12
N ALA A 251 -0.19 -21.39 9.31
CA ALA A 251 -0.66 -20.29 10.14
C ALA A 251 0.04 -18.97 9.79
N VAL A 252 -0.71 -17.88 9.83
CA VAL A 252 -0.20 -16.51 9.61
C VAL A 252 -0.61 -15.65 10.80
N SER A 253 0.33 -14.85 11.30
CA SER A 253 0.12 -13.88 12.38
C SER A 253 0.49 -12.48 11.91
N ASN A 254 -0.20 -11.46 12.43
CA ASN A 254 0.09 -10.06 12.08
C ASN A 254 1.54 -9.71 12.42
N GLY A 255 2.20 -9.01 11.50
CA GLY A 255 3.59 -8.56 11.65
C GLY A 255 4.63 -9.68 11.64
N VAL A 256 4.23 -10.92 11.35
CA VAL A 256 5.13 -12.09 11.35
C VAL A 256 5.22 -12.70 9.96
N THR A 257 6.45 -13.01 9.56
CA THR A 257 6.74 -13.78 8.34
C THR A 257 6.94 -15.25 8.69
N ALA A 258 5.94 -16.09 8.42
CA ALA A 258 6.02 -17.53 8.57
C ALA A 258 7.01 -18.12 7.55
N ASN A 259 7.97 -18.92 8.01
CA ASN A 259 8.98 -19.53 7.15
C ASN A 259 8.69 -21.02 6.94
N LEU A 260 8.41 -21.43 5.70
CA LEU A 260 8.17 -22.81 5.31
C LEU A 260 9.44 -23.59 5.00
N GLY A 261 10.60 -22.92 4.98
CA GLY A 261 11.88 -23.53 4.65
C GLY A 261 11.96 -23.95 3.18
N LYS A 262 12.65 -25.08 2.94
CA LYS A 262 12.85 -25.65 1.61
C LYS A 262 11.75 -26.67 1.31
N ILE A 263 11.08 -26.50 0.19
CA ILE A 263 9.99 -27.36 -0.30
C ILE A 263 10.51 -28.11 -1.53
N THR A 264 10.76 -29.41 -1.38
CA THR A 264 11.23 -30.25 -2.49
C THR A 264 10.06 -30.81 -3.28
N LEU A 265 10.07 -30.59 -4.59
CA LEU A 265 9.12 -31.18 -5.53
C LEU A 265 9.61 -32.55 -6.02
N HIS A 266 8.67 -33.41 -6.40
CA HIS A 266 8.91 -34.79 -6.84
C HIS A 266 8.46 -35.03 -8.28
#